data_AF-A0A518LP77-F1
#
_entry.id   AF-A0A518LP77-F1
#
_cell.length_a   1.000
_cell.length_b   1.000
_cell.length_c   1.000
_cell.angle_alpha   90.00
_cell.angle_beta   90.00
_cell.angle_gamma   90.00
#
_symmetry.space_group_name_H-M   'P 1'
#
loop_
_entity.id
_entity.type
_entity.pdbx_description
1 polymer ?
#
loop_
_entity_poly.entity_id
_entity_poly.type
_entity_poly.pdbx_seq_one_letter_code
_entity_poly.pdbx_strand_id
1 'polypeptide(L)'
;MALPGSHHRVYMVLGRRFLALGLLGLVLTWASGCAVPQPRGQGIYQYVTEPTTKAGYHLYLPMDYVRNNGRHPNPRMKGWPLVMTFHGMKPYDNALPQEREWEKEADIYGYVVCAPELNTSDSFMEYPLTREHSYVLRDKENVIAIMEHVFQTTNSDRKKVLATSWSCGGYLAHYFPNRFPDRFAAIAVRLSNFSAALLTEATVPLYKDRVPVAIFIGDGDFAACKTESQDAVAWYEARKFKTVRGKMIDNMGHSRIPQTAAAFFAEQIGLEPLHPEDAARTVAQVQMTDYYPPPTLLAQFAPPSSLGRPPTALAYNEPASRRNSPTTPPVPPKTTPSAGPGRSDSASAQSAFTGSSAGRDYPTGRSPAYETVASRSRTEPPASPPIRQERPAPQPAAKPPAPQSTPPRNDSQQSTQLASAAREPKSSPPPATRTNPPPSSAVKQVAQKDAASKPPQAEQPKPWKASEPPMPMYAGRPVSRNEALRNAAAREANQREAADRSSGQYGVTPSSGRMPGTAAARPSQPASASRAFSSQTRANRVNVQLNGPAVGTSPHFIQYSVDLPREKLEGADFLWLDNGVWLNDEPRGHKILTSPGHHNISVIVVTRDDVEYRGNATVQVLEPGPGSAAY
;
A
#
# COMPACT_ATOMS: atom_id res chain seq x y z
N MET A 1 50.42 -44.55 -28.66
CA MET A 1 49.92 -44.12 -27.35
C MET A 1 49.68 -42.62 -27.40
N ALA A 2 48.43 -42.18 -27.54
CA ALA A 2 48.02 -40.78 -27.48
C ALA A 2 46.96 -40.65 -26.38
N LEU A 3 47.21 -39.79 -25.39
CA LEU A 3 46.39 -39.66 -24.18
C LEU A 3 45.13 -38.81 -24.46
N PRO A 4 43.91 -39.33 -24.22
CA PRO A 4 42.69 -38.54 -24.30
C PRO A 4 42.45 -37.85 -22.95
N GLY A 5 42.78 -36.55 -22.83
CA GLY A 5 42.73 -35.89 -21.52
C GLY A 5 42.46 -34.38 -21.46
N SER A 6 42.24 -33.70 -22.59
CA SER A 6 42.19 -32.22 -22.61
C SER A 6 40.82 -31.60 -22.93
N HIS A 7 39.86 -32.36 -23.47
CA HIS A 7 38.57 -31.78 -23.89
C HIS A 7 37.58 -31.54 -22.72
N HIS A 8 37.66 -32.29 -21.62
CA HIS A 8 36.69 -32.14 -20.51
C HIS A 8 36.85 -30.85 -19.69
N ARG A 9 38.05 -30.26 -19.60
CA ARG A 9 38.26 -29.03 -18.83
C ARG A 9 37.68 -27.79 -19.51
N VAL A 10 37.59 -27.77 -20.85
CA VAL A 10 37.09 -26.61 -21.60
C VAL A 10 35.56 -26.47 -21.45
N TYR A 11 34.82 -27.59 -21.43
CA TYR A 11 33.36 -27.56 -21.28
C TYR A 11 32.90 -27.09 -19.88
N MET A 12 33.64 -27.41 -18.81
CA MET A 12 33.27 -26.95 -17.45
C MET A 12 33.41 -25.43 -17.25
N VAL A 13 34.40 -24.79 -17.89
CA VAL A 13 34.61 -23.34 -17.74
C VAL A 13 33.55 -22.55 -18.51
N LEU A 14 33.12 -23.05 -19.66
CA LEU A 14 32.08 -22.40 -20.46
C LEU A 14 30.71 -22.48 -19.78
N GLY A 15 30.35 -23.63 -19.20
CA GLY A 15 29.07 -23.81 -18.49
C GLY A 15 28.90 -22.88 -17.27
N ARG A 16 29.98 -22.67 -16.49
CA ARG A 16 29.95 -21.76 -15.33
C ARG A 16 29.71 -20.30 -15.71
N ARG A 17 30.22 -19.85 -16.87
CA ARG A 17 30.02 -18.48 -17.36
C ARG A 17 28.58 -18.26 -17.83
N PHE A 18 27.98 -19.23 -18.52
CA PHE A 18 26.57 -19.14 -18.91
C PHE A 18 25.63 -19.17 -17.70
N LEU A 19 25.92 -19.98 -16.68
CA LEU A 19 25.15 -19.99 -15.43
C LEU A 19 25.25 -18.66 -14.68
N ALA A 20 26.46 -18.10 -14.55
CA ALA A 20 26.66 -16.80 -13.89
C ALA A 20 25.97 -15.64 -14.63
N LEU A 21 26.03 -15.64 -15.96
CA LEU A 21 25.31 -14.65 -16.78
C LEU A 21 23.79 -14.83 -16.72
N GLY A 22 23.31 -16.08 -16.67
CA GLY A 22 21.89 -16.39 -16.48
C GLY A 22 21.38 -15.93 -15.11
N LEU A 23 22.12 -16.20 -14.04
CA LEU A 23 21.80 -15.74 -12.69
C LEU A 23 21.86 -14.22 -12.57
N LEU A 24 22.88 -13.57 -13.16
CA LEU A 24 22.96 -12.11 -13.17
C LEU A 24 21.79 -11.49 -13.95
N GLY A 25 21.42 -12.06 -15.09
CA GLY A 25 20.24 -11.65 -15.86
C GLY A 25 18.95 -11.76 -15.05
N LEU A 26 18.80 -12.84 -14.29
CA LEU A 26 17.64 -13.07 -13.41
C LEU A 26 17.62 -12.11 -12.21
N VAL A 27 18.78 -11.81 -11.62
CA VAL A 27 18.89 -10.79 -10.55
C VAL A 27 18.56 -9.40 -11.09
N LEU A 28 19.00 -9.05 -12.31
CA LEU A 28 18.71 -7.75 -12.91
C LEU A 28 17.23 -7.59 -13.28
N THR A 29 16.56 -8.65 -13.76
CA THR A 29 15.11 -8.59 -14.03
C THR A 29 14.28 -8.53 -12.75
N TRP A 30 14.78 -9.08 -11.64
CA TRP A 30 14.14 -8.98 -10.34
C TRP A 30 14.40 -7.63 -9.66
N ALA A 31 15.54 -6.99 -9.95
CA ALA A 31 15.89 -5.68 -9.41
C ALA A 31 15.29 -4.50 -10.19
N SER A 32 14.82 -4.71 -11.42
CA SER A 32 14.09 -3.69 -12.16
C SER A 32 12.69 -3.55 -11.58
N GLY A 33 12.53 -2.60 -10.65
CA GLY A 33 11.21 -2.22 -10.12
C GLY A 33 10.23 -1.87 -11.24
N CYS A 34 8.94 -1.92 -10.93
CA CYS A 34 7.87 -1.73 -11.89
C CYS A 34 7.95 -0.33 -12.51
N ALA A 35 8.30 -0.27 -13.80
CA ALA A 35 8.48 0.97 -14.53
C ALA A 35 7.23 1.86 -14.43
N VAL A 36 7.45 3.17 -14.36
CA VAL A 36 6.39 4.20 -14.45
C VAL A 36 6.45 4.78 -15.86
N PRO A 37 5.75 4.18 -16.85
CA PRO A 37 5.80 4.67 -18.23
C PRO A 37 5.02 5.96 -18.44
N GLN A 38 4.20 6.36 -17.46
CA GLN A 38 3.39 7.57 -17.53
C GLN A 38 4.30 8.80 -17.64
N PRO A 39 3.96 9.77 -18.51
CA PRO A 39 4.65 11.05 -18.52
C PRO A 39 4.53 11.74 -17.16
N ARG A 40 5.57 12.50 -16.80
CA ARG A 40 5.57 13.36 -15.62
C ARG A 40 4.55 14.48 -15.80
N GLY A 41 4.00 14.96 -14.68
CA GLY A 41 3.20 16.18 -14.68
C GLY A 41 4.08 17.43 -14.55
N GLN A 42 3.45 18.59 -14.54
CA GLN A 42 4.03 19.94 -14.52
C GLN A 42 3.77 20.69 -13.19
N GLY A 43 3.04 20.07 -12.27
CA GLY A 43 2.87 20.52 -10.88
C GLY A 43 4.10 20.36 -9.98
N ILE A 44 3.86 20.42 -8.68
CA ILE A 44 4.90 20.34 -7.64
C ILE A 44 4.81 19.00 -6.91
N TYR A 45 5.93 18.29 -6.92
CA TYR A 45 6.17 17.11 -6.10
C TYR A 45 6.87 17.47 -4.78
N GLN A 46 6.48 16.83 -3.69
CA GLN A 46 7.13 16.93 -2.39
C GLN A 46 7.14 15.57 -1.68
N TYR A 47 8.23 15.26 -0.97
CA TYR A 47 8.21 14.26 0.09
C TYR A 47 7.97 14.98 1.41
N VAL A 48 6.96 14.54 2.16
CA VAL A 48 6.53 15.19 3.38
C VAL A 48 6.50 14.16 4.51
N THR A 49 6.89 14.57 5.70
CA THR A 49 6.72 13.78 6.93
C THR A 49 5.59 14.42 7.73
N GLU A 50 4.51 13.69 7.98
CA GLU A 50 3.43 14.23 8.80
C GLU A 50 3.87 14.36 10.27
N PRO A 51 3.36 15.35 11.03
CA PRO A 51 3.95 15.74 12.30
C PRO A 51 3.63 14.81 13.48
N THR A 52 2.60 13.96 13.39
CA THR A 52 2.01 13.22 14.51
C THR A 52 2.66 11.85 14.72
N THR A 53 2.60 10.98 13.72
CA THR A 53 3.17 9.62 13.71
C THR A 53 4.56 9.57 13.06
N LYS A 54 5.02 10.70 12.47
CA LYS A 54 6.24 10.81 11.68
C LYS A 54 6.24 9.96 10.41
N ALA A 55 5.05 9.62 9.91
CA ALA A 55 4.93 8.87 8.68
C ALA A 55 5.31 9.73 7.46
N GLY A 56 6.09 9.15 6.56
CA GLY A 56 6.44 9.76 5.29
C GLY A 56 5.35 9.55 4.23
N TYR A 57 5.19 10.52 3.34
CA TYR A 57 4.32 10.40 2.17
C TYR A 57 4.81 11.28 1.03
N HIS A 58 4.42 10.89 -0.18
CA HIS A 58 4.66 11.65 -1.40
C HIS A 58 3.41 12.43 -1.74
N LEU A 59 3.57 13.73 -1.96
CA LEU A 59 2.50 14.68 -2.25
C LEU A 59 2.75 15.31 -3.61
N TYR A 60 1.75 15.24 -4.47
CA TYR A 60 1.71 15.97 -5.72
C TYR A 60 0.62 17.03 -5.70
N LEU A 61 0.98 18.25 -6.04
CA LEU A 61 0.06 19.37 -6.26
C LEU A 61 0.03 19.67 -7.75
N PRO A 62 -1.12 19.58 -8.43
CA PRO A 62 -1.20 19.71 -9.87
C PRO A 62 -0.86 21.13 -10.30
N MET A 63 -0.43 21.30 -11.54
CA MET A 63 0.06 22.59 -12.07
C MET A 63 -0.92 23.75 -11.82
N ASP A 64 -2.21 23.53 -12.02
CA ASP A 64 -3.22 24.57 -11.80
C ASP A 64 -3.49 24.86 -10.32
N TYR A 65 -3.18 23.93 -9.39
CA TYR A 65 -3.15 24.24 -7.96
C TYR A 65 -2.08 25.28 -7.68
N VAL A 66 -0.89 25.08 -8.25
CA VAL A 66 0.26 25.96 -8.06
C VAL A 66 -0.01 27.33 -8.67
N ARG A 67 -0.47 27.38 -9.93
CA ARG A 67 -0.78 28.64 -10.64
C ARG A 67 -1.86 29.46 -9.94
N ASN A 68 -2.86 28.80 -9.37
CA ASN A 68 -3.99 29.46 -8.73
C ASN A 68 -3.84 29.58 -7.21
N ASN A 69 -2.63 29.37 -6.67
CA ASN A 69 -2.31 29.48 -5.25
C ASN A 69 -3.31 28.70 -4.36
N GLY A 70 -3.56 27.44 -4.73
CA GLY A 70 -4.46 26.53 -4.04
C GLY A 70 -5.96 26.73 -4.31
N ARG A 71 -6.37 27.71 -5.11
CA ARG A 71 -7.78 27.88 -5.51
C ARG A 71 -8.11 27.02 -6.72
N HIS A 72 -9.18 26.25 -6.65
CA HIS A 72 -9.61 25.43 -7.79
C HIS A 72 -10.18 26.35 -8.91
N PRO A 73 -9.81 26.15 -10.19
CA PRO A 73 -10.25 27.02 -11.29
C PRO A 73 -11.77 26.96 -11.54
N ASN A 74 -12.41 25.81 -11.30
CA ASN A 74 -13.87 25.71 -11.30
C ASN A 74 -14.46 26.34 -10.02
N PRO A 75 -15.23 27.45 -10.10
CA PRO A 75 -15.76 28.15 -8.93
C PRO A 75 -16.82 27.34 -8.15
N ARG A 76 -17.38 26.28 -8.74
CA ARG A 76 -18.31 25.36 -8.05
C ARG A 76 -17.58 24.41 -7.10
N MET A 77 -16.27 24.26 -7.24
CA MET A 77 -15.45 23.40 -6.41
C MET A 77 -14.91 24.20 -5.22
N LYS A 78 -15.33 23.79 -4.01
CA LYS A 78 -14.87 24.42 -2.75
C LYS A 78 -13.44 24.07 -2.37
N GLY A 79 -12.90 22.99 -2.94
CA GLY A 79 -11.56 22.50 -2.72
C GLY A 79 -11.19 21.48 -3.79
N TRP A 80 -9.94 21.03 -3.76
CA TRP A 80 -9.38 20.08 -4.70
C TRP A 80 -9.73 18.64 -4.31
N PRO A 81 -10.23 17.79 -5.22
CA PRO A 81 -10.35 16.37 -4.94
C PRO A 81 -9.00 15.76 -4.58
N LEU A 82 -9.01 14.81 -3.65
CA LEU A 82 -7.84 14.11 -3.17
C LEU A 82 -7.84 12.67 -3.68
N VAL A 83 -6.71 12.24 -4.23
CA VAL A 83 -6.43 10.84 -4.55
C VAL A 83 -5.49 10.28 -3.49
N MET A 84 -5.99 9.33 -2.69
CA MET A 84 -5.18 8.51 -1.79
C MET A 84 -4.81 7.22 -2.51
N THR A 85 -3.54 7.12 -2.94
CA THR A 85 -3.06 6.00 -3.78
C THR A 85 -2.11 5.09 -3.00
N PHE A 86 -2.47 3.81 -2.88
CA PHE A 86 -1.73 2.82 -2.10
C PHE A 86 -0.83 1.97 -3.03
N HIS A 87 0.46 1.89 -2.70
CA HIS A 87 1.47 1.28 -3.57
C HIS A 87 1.49 -0.25 -3.49
N GLY A 88 2.04 -0.86 -4.54
CA GLY A 88 2.27 -2.29 -4.66
C GLY A 88 3.45 -2.79 -3.82
N MET A 89 3.98 -3.96 -4.18
CA MET A 89 4.88 -4.74 -3.32
C MET A 89 6.32 -4.23 -3.35
N LYS A 90 6.89 -3.92 -2.18
CA LYS A 90 8.33 -3.66 -1.99
C LYS A 90 9.11 -4.97 -2.20
N PRO A 91 10.26 -4.97 -2.87
CA PRO A 91 11.00 -3.80 -3.39
C PRO A 91 10.61 -3.39 -4.82
N TYR A 92 9.66 -4.08 -5.46
CA TYR A 92 9.28 -3.84 -6.86
C TYR A 92 8.54 -2.51 -7.05
N ASP A 93 7.84 -2.07 -6.02
CA ASP A 93 7.11 -0.80 -5.95
C ASP A 93 7.25 -0.15 -4.57
N ASN A 94 6.96 1.15 -4.49
CA ASN A 94 6.84 1.91 -3.24
C ASN A 94 6.02 3.19 -3.49
N ALA A 95 5.89 4.04 -2.48
CA ALA A 95 5.06 5.22 -2.55
C ALA A 95 5.50 6.22 -3.64
N LEU A 96 6.80 6.32 -3.95
CA LEU A 96 7.30 7.25 -4.96
C LEU A 96 6.81 6.87 -6.37
N PRO A 97 7.13 5.71 -6.99
CA PRO A 97 6.59 5.33 -8.29
C PRO A 97 5.06 5.39 -8.35
N GLN A 98 4.38 5.07 -7.24
CA GLN A 98 2.93 5.15 -7.13
C GLN A 98 2.39 6.57 -7.19
N GLU A 99 3.05 7.56 -6.60
CA GLU A 99 2.71 8.98 -6.82
C GLU A 99 3.03 9.38 -8.26
N ARG A 100 4.20 8.98 -8.75
CA ARG A 100 4.73 9.42 -10.05
C ARG A 100 3.84 9.05 -11.24
N GLU A 101 3.18 7.89 -11.18
CA GLU A 101 2.25 7.48 -12.23
C GLU A 101 1.03 8.40 -12.33
N TRP A 102 0.64 9.05 -11.25
CA TRP A 102 -0.57 9.88 -11.19
C TRP A 102 -0.36 11.32 -11.62
N GLU A 103 0.87 11.84 -11.69
CA GLU A 103 1.13 13.27 -11.91
C GLU A 103 0.44 13.84 -13.15
N LYS A 104 0.52 13.14 -14.29
CA LYS A 104 -0.15 13.59 -15.52
C LYS A 104 -1.67 13.62 -15.36
N GLU A 105 -2.25 12.58 -14.76
CA GLU A 105 -3.70 12.54 -14.53
C GLU A 105 -4.13 13.60 -13.51
N ALA A 106 -3.27 13.89 -12.52
CA ALA A 106 -3.49 14.95 -11.56
C ALA A 106 -3.57 16.33 -12.22
N ASP A 107 -2.70 16.61 -13.20
CA ASP A 107 -2.79 17.84 -13.99
C ASP A 107 -4.03 17.87 -14.88
N ILE A 108 -4.34 16.76 -15.55
CA ILE A 108 -5.51 16.66 -16.46
C ILE A 108 -6.82 16.91 -15.73
N TYR A 109 -7.00 16.32 -14.55
CA TYR A 109 -8.27 16.35 -13.83
C TYR A 109 -8.30 17.37 -12.69
N GLY A 110 -7.15 17.89 -12.27
CA GLY A 110 -7.05 18.76 -11.10
C GLY A 110 -7.16 18.00 -9.78
N TYR A 111 -6.30 17.00 -9.57
CA TYR A 111 -6.25 16.23 -8.33
C TYR A 111 -5.04 16.55 -7.49
N VAL A 112 -5.23 16.69 -6.17
CA VAL A 112 -4.11 16.52 -5.23
C VAL A 112 -3.89 15.02 -5.06
N VAL A 113 -2.65 14.56 -5.18
CA VAL A 113 -2.31 13.13 -5.05
C VAL A 113 -1.45 12.93 -3.81
N CYS A 114 -1.82 11.95 -2.99
CA CYS A 114 -1.07 11.56 -1.82
C CYS A 114 -0.80 10.04 -1.86
N ALA A 115 0.48 9.67 -1.87
CA ALA A 115 0.93 8.29 -1.76
C ALA A 115 1.65 8.09 -0.41
N PRO A 116 1.00 7.50 0.60
CA PRO A 116 1.64 7.20 1.88
C PRO A 116 2.71 6.11 1.72
N GLU A 117 3.79 6.20 2.50
CA GLU A 117 4.71 5.07 2.70
C GLU A 117 4.04 4.03 3.60
N LEU A 118 3.88 2.82 3.09
CA LEU A 118 3.23 1.73 3.79
C LEU A 118 4.24 0.77 4.40
N ASN A 119 3.91 0.25 5.58
CA ASN A 119 4.58 -0.90 6.19
C ASN A 119 3.99 -2.21 5.66
N THR A 120 2.71 -2.19 5.28
CA THR A 120 2.05 -3.18 4.43
C THR A 120 2.67 -3.12 3.03
N SER A 121 2.39 -4.13 2.21
CA SER A 121 2.95 -4.30 0.87
C SER A 121 4.44 -4.59 0.87
N ASP A 122 4.98 -5.16 1.95
CA ASP A 122 6.33 -5.69 1.98
C ASP A 122 6.34 -7.16 1.54
N SER A 123 7.34 -7.60 0.76
CA SER A 123 7.48 -9.01 0.35
C SER A 123 7.46 -10.01 1.52
N PHE A 124 7.70 -9.57 2.76
CA PHE A 124 7.66 -10.40 3.95
C PHE A 124 6.29 -10.45 4.66
N MET A 125 5.26 -9.81 4.12
CA MET A 125 3.91 -9.82 4.72
C MET A 125 3.11 -11.09 4.36
N GLU A 126 1.98 -11.28 5.03
CA GLU A 126 1.02 -12.34 4.68
C GLU A 126 0.36 -12.07 3.30
N TYR A 127 0.32 -13.09 2.44
CA TYR A 127 -0.40 -13.08 1.17
C TYR A 127 -1.29 -14.32 1.02
N PRO A 128 -2.61 -14.17 0.81
CA PRO A 128 -3.36 -12.92 0.85
C PRO A 128 -3.43 -12.34 2.27
N LEU A 129 -3.64 -11.04 2.41
CA LEU A 129 -3.74 -10.40 3.72
C LEU A 129 -5.10 -10.74 4.35
N THR A 130 -5.15 -11.65 5.33
CA THR A 130 -6.42 -12.17 5.86
C THR A 130 -6.91 -11.48 7.13
N ARG A 131 -6.05 -10.74 7.82
CA ARG A 131 -6.36 -10.07 9.09
C ARG A 131 -5.57 -8.77 9.29
N GLU A 132 -5.96 -8.03 10.32
CA GLU A 132 -5.26 -6.81 10.75
C GLU A 132 -4.02 -7.17 11.58
N HIS A 133 -2.88 -7.30 10.90
CA HIS A 133 -1.58 -7.42 11.57
C HIS A 133 -1.11 -6.08 12.13
N SER A 134 -0.08 -6.07 12.97
CA SER A 134 0.50 -4.84 13.54
C SER A 134 0.96 -3.84 12.49
N TYR A 135 1.47 -4.29 11.34
CA TYR A 135 1.81 -3.40 10.21
C TYR A 135 0.57 -2.76 9.55
N VAL A 136 -0.56 -3.46 9.46
CA VAL A 136 -1.84 -2.90 8.96
C VAL A 136 -2.37 -1.85 9.92
N LEU A 137 -2.31 -2.13 11.23
CA LEU A 137 -2.74 -1.21 12.27
C LEU A 137 -1.87 0.05 12.31
N ARG A 138 -0.56 -0.09 12.11
CA ARG A 138 0.37 1.05 11.98
C ARG A 138 0.07 1.89 10.74
N ASP A 139 -0.16 1.26 9.59
CA ASP A 139 -0.55 1.97 8.37
C ASP A 139 -1.91 2.67 8.52
N LYS A 140 -2.86 2.05 9.23
CA LYS A 140 -4.13 2.69 9.57
C LYS A 140 -3.92 4.01 10.30
N GLU A 141 -3.11 4.02 11.35
CA GLU A 141 -2.80 5.24 12.13
C GLU A 141 -2.07 6.28 11.26
N ASN A 142 -1.05 5.84 10.52
CA ASN A 142 -0.25 6.70 9.65
C ASN A 142 -1.10 7.36 8.56
N VAL A 143 -1.90 6.59 7.83
CA VAL A 143 -2.69 7.12 6.71
C VAL A 143 -3.74 8.11 7.19
N ILE A 144 -4.40 7.86 8.32
CA ILE A 144 -5.37 8.82 8.87
C ILE A 144 -4.69 10.11 9.31
N ALA A 145 -3.52 10.03 9.95
CA ALA A 145 -2.73 11.22 10.30
C ALA A 145 -2.25 11.99 9.07
N ILE A 146 -1.78 11.29 8.03
CA ILE A 146 -1.38 11.87 6.74
C ILE A 146 -2.56 12.57 6.08
N MET A 147 -3.74 11.94 6.01
CA MET A 147 -4.93 12.55 5.42
C MET A 147 -5.30 13.85 6.13
N GLU A 148 -5.31 13.86 7.47
CA GLU A 148 -5.59 15.08 8.23
C GLU A 148 -4.52 16.16 8.00
N HIS A 149 -3.25 15.79 7.91
CA HIS A 149 -2.17 16.73 7.60
C HIS A 149 -2.32 17.33 6.20
N VAL A 150 -2.65 16.52 5.19
CA VAL A 150 -2.96 17.00 3.84
C VAL A 150 -4.11 18.00 3.88
N PHE A 151 -5.23 17.68 4.54
CA PHE A 151 -6.36 18.61 4.66
C PHE A 151 -6.05 19.92 5.41
N GLN A 152 -5.04 19.92 6.28
CA GLN A 152 -4.61 21.12 7.02
C GLN A 152 -3.64 21.98 6.21
N THR A 153 -2.86 21.37 5.32
CA THR A 153 -1.76 22.03 4.60
C THR A 153 -2.08 22.31 3.14
N THR A 154 -3.17 21.74 2.61
CA THR A 154 -3.67 21.97 1.27
C THR A 154 -5.13 22.42 1.30
N ASN A 155 -5.63 22.92 0.16
CA ASN A 155 -7.05 23.21 -0.01
C ASN A 155 -7.84 22.00 -0.55
N SER A 156 -7.53 20.78 -0.08
CA SER A 156 -8.22 19.56 -0.49
C SER A 156 -9.62 19.43 0.13
N ASP A 157 -10.59 18.94 -0.65
CA ASP A 157 -11.97 18.72 -0.21
C ASP A 157 -12.12 17.36 0.50
N ARG A 158 -12.32 17.39 1.81
CA ARG A 158 -12.52 16.22 2.68
C ARG A 158 -13.65 15.28 2.24
N LYS A 159 -14.62 15.78 1.44
CA LYS A 159 -15.75 14.99 0.95
C LYS A 159 -15.52 14.40 -0.43
N LYS A 160 -14.39 14.68 -1.07
CA LYS A 160 -14.03 14.19 -2.40
C LYS A 160 -12.68 13.51 -2.34
N VAL A 161 -12.66 12.34 -1.70
CA VAL A 161 -11.46 11.50 -1.58
C VAL A 161 -11.66 10.18 -2.31
N LEU A 162 -10.74 9.86 -3.21
CA LEU A 162 -10.64 8.56 -3.86
C LEU A 162 -9.69 7.66 -3.06
N ALA A 163 -10.12 6.44 -2.75
CA ALA A 163 -9.22 5.35 -2.40
C ALA A 163 -8.88 4.56 -3.67
N THR A 164 -7.59 4.49 -4.02
CA THR A 164 -7.10 3.75 -5.19
C THR A 164 -5.79 3.05 -4.88
N SER A 165 -5.42 2.10 -5.74
CA SER A 165 -4.20 1.31 -5.56
C SER A 165 -3.72 0.74 -6.88
N TRP A 166 -2.55 0.11 -6.80
CA TRP A 166 -2.05 -0.86 -7.75
C TRP A 166 -1.50 -2.08 -7.00
N SER A 167 -1.66 -3.28 -7.56
CA SER A 167 -1.13 -4.52 -6.97
C SER A 167 -1.57 -4.72 -5.50
N CYS A 168 -0.65 -5.12 -4.61
CA CYS A 168 -0.97 -5.40 -3.20
C CYS A 168 -1.43 -4.19 -2.38
N GLY A 169 -1.27 -2.96 -2.89
CA GLY A 169 -1.91 -1.78 -2.29
C GLY A 169 -3.45 -1.88 -2.27
N GLY A 170 -4.02 -2.77 -3.09
CA GLY A 170 -5.44 -3.11 -3.12
C GLY A 170 -6.02 -3.46 -1.76
N TYR A 171 -5.29 -4.24 -0.95
CA TYR A 171 -5.75 -4.60 0.39
C TYR A 171 -6.12 -3.36 1.22
N LEU A 172 -5.26 -2.33 1.20
CA LEU A 172 -5.52 -1.10 1.93
C LEU A 172 -6.57 -0.21 1.25
N ALA A 173 -6.60 -0.16 -0.10
CA ALA A 173 -7.62 0.60 -0.82
C ALA A 173 -9.05 0.13 -0.53
N HIS A 174 -9.25 -1.16 -0.27
CA HIS A 174 -10.52 -1.72 0.17
C HIS A 174 -10.76 -1.55 1.67
N TYR A 175 -9.70 -1.72 2.46
CA TYR A 175 -9.72 -1.63 3.92
C TYR A 175 -10.19 -0.26 4.43
N PHE A 176 -9.57 0.82 3.95
CA PHE A 176 -9.80 2.16 4.50
C PHE A 176 -11.26 2.64 4.34
N PRO A 177 -11.89 2.56 3.15
CA PRO A 177 -13.31 2.87 3.00
C PRO A 177 -14.22 1.96 3.83
N ASN A 178 -13.85 0.70 4.06
CA ASN A 178 -14.62 -0.20 4.92
C ASN A 178 -14.51 0.17 6.40
N ARG A 179 -13.37 0.67 6.88
CA ARG A 179 -13.17 1.09 8.28
C ARG A 179 -13.55 2.54 8.57
N PHE A 180 -13.42 3.42 7.58
CA PHE A 180 -13.64 4.86 7.67
C PHE A 180 -14.58 5.33 6.54
N PRO A 181 -15.82 4.81 6.51
CA PRO A 181 -16.74 5.03 5.40
C PRO A 181 -17.00 6.51 5.12
N ASP A 182 -17.03 7.35 6.15
CA ASP A 182 -17.26 8.79 6.08
C ASP A 182 -16.13 9.58 5.37
N ARG A 183 -14.94 8.99 5.24
CA ARG A 183 -13.75 9.67 4.71
C ARG A 183 -13.55 9.54 3.22
N PHE A 184 -14.21 8.57 2.58
CA PHE A 184 -14.03 8.29 1.16
C PHE A 184 -15.32 8.55 0.38
N ALA A 185 -15.13 9.04 -0.84
CA ALA A 185 -16.18 9.33 -1.80
C ALA A 185 -16.28 8.25 -2.88
N ALA A 186 -15.18 7.55 -3.19
CA ALA A 186 -15.14 6.48 -4.18
C ALA A 186 -14.02 5.48 -3.89
N ILE A 187 -14.17 4.27 -4.42
CA ILE A 187 -13.13 3.24 -4.50
C ILE A 187 -12.88 2.94 -5.96
N ALA A 188 -11.63 3.03 -6.43
CA ALA A 188 -11.28 2.65 -7.80
C ALA A 188 -9.91 1.97 -7.84
N VAL A 189 -9.88 0.64 -7.80
CA VAL A 189 -8.62 -0.12 -7.73
C VAL A 189 -8.25 -0.69 -9.09
N ARG A 190 -6.94 -0.81 -9.35
CA ARG A 190 -6.40 -1.20 -10.66
C ARG A 190 -5.47 -2.38 -10.48
N LEU A 191 -5.77 -3.51 -11.12
CA LEU A 191 -4.89 -4.69 -11.14
C LEU A 191 -4.41 -5.03 -9.72
N SER A 192 -5.38 -5.07 -8.80
CA SER A 192 -5.14 -4.96 -7.36
C SER A 192 -5.51 -6.24 -6.64
N ASN A 193 -4.83 -6.49 -5.55
CA ASN A 193 -5.15 -7.58 -4.64
C ASN A 193 -6.38 -7.25 -3.78
N PHE A 194 -7.04 -8.29 -3.28
CA PHE A 194 -8.25 -8.19 -2.50
C PHE A 194 -8.36 -9.36 -1.51
N SER A 195 -8.89 -9.06 -0.34
CA SER A 195 -9.22 -10.07 0.67
C SER A 195 -10.50 -9.68 1.39
N ALA A 196 -11.53 -10.48 1.24
CA ALA A 196 -12.79 -10.31 1.95
C ALA A 196 -12.62 -10.44 3.47
N ALA A 197 -11.65 -11.24 3.93
CA ALA A 197 -11.39 -11.49 5.34
C ALA A 197 -10.91 -10.22 6.08
N LEU A 198 -10.32 -9.27 5.35
CA LEU A 198 -9.90 -8.00 5.91
C LEU A 198 -11.08 -7.02 6.13
N LEU A 199 -12.23 -7.26 5.48
CA LEU A 199 -13.40 -6.39 5.52
C LEU A 199 -14.39 -6.81 6.60
N THR A 200 -15.10 -5.84 7.19
CA THR A 200 -16.13 -6.10 8.19
C THR A 200 -17.53 -5.86 7.63
N GLU A 201 -18.44 -6.81 7.83
CA GLU A 201 -19.85 -6.66 7.45
C GLU A 201 -20.56 -5.52 8.18
N ALA A 202 -20.16 -5.24 9.42
CA ALA A 202 -20.82 -4.25 10.28
C ALA A 202 -20.83 -2.83 9.67
N THR A 203 -19.81 -2.50 8.85
CA THR A 203 -19.66 -1.17 8.27
C THR A 203 -20.28 -1.05 6.88
N VAL A 204 -20.60 -2.17 6.20
CA VAL A 204 -21.17 -2.18 4.84
C VAL A 204 -22.40 -1.27 4.69
N PRO A 205 -23.39 -1.26 5.61
CA PRO A 205 -24.53 -0.35 5.51
C PRO A 205 -24.17 1.14 5.51
N LEU A 206 -23.01 1.52 6.03
CA LEU A 206 -22.59 2.91 6.16
C LEU A 206 -22.09 3.54 4.85
N TYR A 207 -21.72 2.71 3.86
CA TYR A 207 -21.14 3.23 2.62
C TYR A 207 -21.63 2.56 1.33
N LYS A 208 -22.30 1.40 1.38
CA LYS A 208 -22.78 0.70 0.17
C LYS A 208 -23.65 1.54 -0.77
N ASP A 209 -24.39 2.51 -0.22
CA ASP A 209 -25.32 3.35 -0.97
C ASP A 209 -24.70 4.70 -1.43
N ARG A 210 -23.53 5.05 -0.88
CA ARG A 210 -22.89 6.36 -1.09
C ARG A 210 -21.56 6.26 -1.83
N VAL A 211 -20.80 5.19 -1.62
CA VAL A 211 -19.43 5.06 -2.14
C VAL A 211 -19.45 4.13 -3.36
N PRO A 212 -19.44 4.68 -4.58
CA PRO A 212 -19.31 3.90 -5.79
C PRO A 212 -17.95 3.18 -5.87
N VAL A 213 -17.96 1.99 -6.44
CA VAL A 213 -16.80 1.10 -6.54
C VAL A 213 -16.51 0.77 -8.00
N ALA A 214 -15.25 0.89 -8.42
CA ALA A 214 -14.75 0.38 -9.69
C ALA A 214 -13.54 -0.55 -9.47
N ILE A 215 -13.55 -1.69 -10.14
CA ILE A 215 -12.47 -2.68 -10.11
C ILE A 215 -12.01 -2.92 -11.55
N PHE A 216 -10.75 -2.56 -11.84
CA PHE A 216 -10.16 -2.72 -13.16
C PHE A 216 -9.22 -3.94 -13.17
N ILE A 217 -9.58 -4.94 -13.97
CA ILE A 217 -8.99 -6.28 -14.02
C ILE A 217 -8.22 -6.40 -15.34
N GLY A 218 -6.96 -6.86 -15.32
CA GLY A 218 -6.22 -7.17 -16.55
C GLY A 218 -6.47 -8.61 -16.95
N ASP A 219 -6.80 -8.84 -18.22
CA ASP A 219 -7.04 -10.19 -18.70
C ASP A 219 -5.77 -11.06 -18.72
N GLY A 220 -4.60 -10.44 -18.91
CA GLY A 220 -3.26 -11.02 -18.88
C GLY A 220 -2.48 -10.73 -17.60
N ASP A 221 -3.15 -10.26 -16.55
CA ASP A 221 -2.53 -10.00 -15.24
C ASP A 221 -2.10 -11.30 -14.55
N PHE A 222 -1.32 -11.19 -13.47
CA PHE A 222 -0.99 -12.32 -12.61
C PHE A 222 -2.26 -13.00 -12.11
N ALA A 223 -2.28 -14.33 -12.14
CA ALA A 223 -3.47 -15.12 -11.78
C ALA A 223 -4.04 -14.72 -10.42
N ALA A 224 -3.18 -14.52 -9.40
CA ALA A 224 -3.61 -14.09 -8.07
C ALA A 224 -4.29 -12.70 -8.10
N CYS A 225 -3.67 -11.70 -8.74
CA CYS A 225 -4.25 -10.35 -8.85
C CYS A 225 -5.57 -10.37 -9.62
N LYS A 226 -5.64 -11.14 -10.70
CA LYS A 226 -6.85 -11.31 -11.50
C LYS A 226 -7.98 -11.95 -10.70
N THR A 227 -7.73 -13.09 -10.06
CA THR A 227 -8.72 -13.80 -9.24
C THR A 227 -9.20 -12.94 -8.09
N GLU A 228 -8.29 -12.30 -7.36
CA GLU A 228 -8.66 -11.44 -6.23
C GLU A 228 -9.46 -10.20 -6.69
N SER A 229 -9.12 -9.58 -7.82
CA SER A 229 -9.93 -8.49 -8.37
C SER A 229 -11.34 -8.98 -8.78
N GLN A 230 -11.47 -10.20 -9.31
CA GLN A 230 -12.77 -10.81 -9.61
C GLN A 230 -13.58 -11.05 -8.32
N ASP A 231 -12.93 -11.56 -7.28
CA ASP A 231 -13.50 -11.74 -5.94
C ASP A 231 -13.98 -10.41 -5.35
N ALA A 232 -13.24 -9.31 -5.57
CA ALA A 232 -13.64 -7.98 -5.14
C ALA A 232 -14.98 -7.57 -5.76
N VAL A 233 -15.12 -7.71 -7.09
CA VAL A 233 -16.39 -7.40 -7.78
C VAL A 233 -17.53 -8.24 -7.20
N ALA A 234 -17.32 -9.54 -7.07
CA ALA A 234 -18.33 -10.45 -6.49
C ALA A 234 -18.71 -10.07 -5.06
N TRP A 235 -17.74 -9.69 -4.22
CA TRP A 235 -17.98 -9.28 -2.84
C TRP A 235 -18.86 -8.02 -2.74
N TYR A 236 -18.58 -6.99 -3.54
CA TYR A 236 -19.36 -5.76 -3.54
C TYR A 236 -20.75 -5.96 -4.13
N GLU A 237 -20.89 -6.73 -5.22
CA GLU A 237 -22.18 -7.06 -5.82
C GLU A 237 -23.06 -7.90 -4.90
N ALA A 238 -22.50 -8.93 -4.25
CA ALA A 238 -23.22 -9.77 -3.28
C ALA A 238 -23.80 -8.97 -2.10
N ARG A 239 -23.17 -7.83 -1.76
CA ARG A 239 -23.63 -6.88 -0.73
C ARG A 239 -24.54 -5.77 -1.25
N LYS A 240 -24.90 -5.82 -2.53
CA LYS A 240 -25.81 -4.88 -3.21
C LYS A 240 -25.34 -3.44 -3.07
N PHE A 241 -24.05 -3.21 -3.27
CA PHE A 241 -23.55 -1.85 -3.43
C PHE A 241 -24.28 -1.18 -4.59
N LYS A 242 -24.70 0.08 -4.38
CA LYS A 242 -25.54 0.82 -5.34
C LYS A 242 -24.85 0.96 -6.71
N THR A 243 -23.53 1.15 -6.69
CA THR A 243 -22.72 1.30 -7.89
C THR A 243 -21.48 0.43 -7.77
N VAL A 244 -21.41 -0.64 -8.56
CA VAL A 244 -20.23 -1.47 -8.75
C VAL A 244 -19.92 -1.54 -10.24
N ARG A 245 -18.65 -1.33 -10.61
CA ARG A 245 -18.17 -1.45 -11.99
C ARG A 245 -16.99 -2.41 -12.05
N GLY A 246 -17.25 -3.67 -12.40
CA GLY A 246 -16.20 -4.57 -12.85
C GLY A 246 -15.84 -4.27 -14.30
N LYS A 247 -14.56 -4.05 -14.59
CA LYS A 247 -14.06 -3.84 -15.96
C LYS A 247 -12.88 -4.77 -16.22
N MET A 248 -12.95 -5.57 -17.27
CA MET A 248 -11.80 -6.31 -17.79
C MET A 248 -11.09 -5.44 -18.84
N ILE A 249 -9.76 -5.39 -18.80
CA ILE A 249 -8.92 -4.62 -19.71
C ILE A 249 -8.21 -5.60 -20.63
N ASP A 250 -8.43 -5.41 -21.93
CA ASP A 250 -7.99 -6.34 -22.95
C ASP A 250 -6.47 -6.25 -23.16
N ASN A 251 -5.81 -7.41 -23.26
CA ASN A 251 -4.36 -7.58 -23.45
C ASN A 251 -3.52 -6.83 -22.40
N MET A 252 -4.00 -6.74 -21.16
CA MET A 252 -3.36 -5.99 -20.09
C MET A 252 -2.73 -6.93 -19.07
N GLY A 253 -1.40 -6.91 -19.01
CA GLY A 253 -0.64 -7.51 -17.92
C GLY A 253 -0.67 -6.67 -16.64
N HIS A 254 0.28 -6.91 -15.74
CA HIS A 254 0.42 -6.16 -14.49
C HIS A 254 1.05 -4.77 -14.73
N SER A 255 0.35 -3.88 -15.43
CA SER A 255 0.83 -2.55 -15.83
C SER A 255 0.16 -1.41 -15.06
N ARG A 256 0.77 -0.23 -15.02
CA ARG A 256 0.19 0.96 -14.37
C ARG A 256 -0.81 1.65 -15.30
N ILE A 257 -2.02 1.93 -14.81
CA ILE A 257 -3.14 2.49 -15.61
C ILE A 257 -4.00 3.51 -14.82
N PRO A 258 -3.42 4.58 -14.25
CA PRO A 258 -4.14 5.53 -13.39
C PRO A 258 -5.33 6.22 -14.07
N GLN A 259 -5.30 6.37 -15.40
CA GLN A 259 -6.33 7.05 -16.17
C GLN A 259 -7.74 6.47 -16.00
N THR A 260 -7.87 5.16 -15.74
CA THR A 260 -9.19 4.52 -15.56
C THR A 260 -9.83 4.91 -14.22
N ALA A 261 -9.04 4.90 -13.15
CA ALA A 261 -9.45 5.32 -11.82
C ALA A 261 -9.72 6.83 -11.77
N ALA A 262 -8.88 7.63 -12.43
CA ALA A 262 -9.06 9.08 -12.58
C ALA A 262 -10.41 9.41 -13.24
N ALA A 263 -10.67 8.85 -14.41
CA ALA A 263 -11.91 9.08 -15.16
C ALA A 263 -13.16 8.67 -14.36
N PHE A 264 -13.12 7.48 -13.73
CA PHE A 264 -14.21 7.04 -12.89
C PHE A 264 -14.46 8.01 -11.74
N PHE A 265 -13.41 8.45 -11.05
CA PHE A 265 -13.57 9.34 -9.91
C PHE A 265 -14.15 10.68 -10.33
N ALA A 266 -13.66 11.28 -11.43
CA ALA A 266 -14.19 12.52 -12.00
C ALA A 266 -15.70 12.42 -12.24
N GLU A 267 -16.14 11.34 -12.88
CA GLU A 267 -17.55 11.06 -13.16
C GLU A 267 -18.38 10.99 -11.86
N GLN A 268 -17.90 10.25 -10.85
CA GLN A 268 -18.64 10.04 -9.60
C GLN A 268 -18.83 11.32 -8.78
N ILE A 269 -17.88 12.25 -8.86
CA ILE A 269 -17.97 13.55 -8.14
C ILE A 269 -18.52 14.69 -9.01
N GLY A 270 -18.90 14.41 -10.26
CA GLY A 270 -19.38 15.42 -11.21
C GLY A 270 -18.33 16.46 -11.57
N LEU A 271 -17.05 16.05 -11.64
CA LEU A 271 -15.94 16.90 -12.01
C LEU A 271 -15.68 16.81 -13.52
N GLU A 272 -15.72 17.96 -14.18
CA GLU A 272 -15.19 18.11 -15.53
C GLU A 272 -13.66 18.20 -15.48
N PRO A 273 -12.91 17.43 -16.29
CA PRO A 273 -11.46 17.53 -16.34
C PRO A 273 -11.01 18.95 -16.72
N LEU A 274 -9.89 19.41 -16.18
CA LEU A 274 -9.28 20.68 -16.59
C LEU A 274 -8.80 20.64 -18.04
N HIS A 275 -8.40 19.45 -18.51
CA HIS A 275 -7.95 19.18 -19.87
C HIS A 275 -8.75 18.01 -20.49
N PRO A 276 -10.00 18.25 -20.94
CA PRO A 276 -10.92 17.18 -21.35
C PRO A 276 -10.43 16.40 -22.58
N GLU A 277 -9.75 17.04 -23.53
CA GLU A 277 -9.17 16.34 -24.70
C GLU A 277 -8.05 15.38 -24.29
N ASP A 278 -7.23 15.78 -23.33
CA ASP A 278 -6.15 14.95 -22.81
C ASP A 278 -6.70 13.79 -21.98
N ALA A 279 -7.73 14.03 -21.17
CA ALA A 279 -8.47 13.00 -20.44
C ALA A 279 -9.07 11.95 -21.38
N ALA A 280 -9.74 12.40 -22.45
CA ALA A 280 -10.27 11.53 -23.49
C ALA A 280 -9.18 10.64 -24.11
N ARG A 281 -8.06 11.28 -24.45
CA ARG A 281 -6.92 10.62 -25.10
C ARG A 281 -6.25 9.59 -24.20
N THR A 282 -6.08 9.85 -22.91
CA THR A 282 -5.48 8.87 -21.97
C THR A 282 -6.39 7.68 -21.75
N VAL A 283 -7.70 7.92 -21.54
CA VAL A 283 -8.68 6.84 -21.37
C VAL A 283 -8.81 5.98 -22.63
N ALA A 284 -8.75 6.57 -23.83
CA ALA A 284 -8.82 5.83 -25.10
C ALA A 284 -7.64 4.88 -25.33
N GLN A 285 -6.57 4.95 -24.54
CA GLN A 285 -5.42 4.02 -24.62
C GLN A 285 -5.73 2.63 -24.05
N VAL A 286 -6.83 2.49 -23.31
CA VAL A 286 -7.23 1.22 -22.70
C VAL A 286 -8.57 0.77 -23.25
N GLN A 287 -8.60 -0.45 -23.78
CA GLN A 287 -9.83 -1.10 -24.19
C GLN A 287 -10.39 -1.87 -23.00
N MET A 288 -11.66 -1.64 -22.69
CA MET A 288 -12.30 -2.24 -21.51
C MET A 288 -13.62 -2.88 -21.89
N THR A 289 -13.88 -4.06 -21.34
CA THR A 289 -15.17 -4.76 -21.40
C THR A 289 -15.79 -4.82 -20.01
N ASP A 290 -17.11 -4.85 -19.92
CA ASP A 290 -17.79 -5.06 -18.64
C ASP A 290 -17.48 -6.46 -18.11
N TYR A 291 -17.13 -6.54 -16.83
CA TYR A 291 -16.97 -7.80 -16.13
C TYR A 291 -18.11 -7.98 -15.13
N TYR A 292 -18.81 -9.10 -15.29
CA TYR A 292 -19.84 -9.55 -14.34
C TYR A 292 -19.37 -10.87 -13.71
N PRO A 293 -19.37 -10.97 -12.37
CA PRO A 293 -18.96 -12.20 -11.69
C PRO A 293 -19.96 -13.33 -12.00
N PRO A 294 -19.49 -14.56 -12.22
CA PRO A 294 -20.39 -15.68 -12.44
C PRO A 294 -21.26 -15.94 -11.20
N PRO A 295 -22.49 -16.47 -11.34
CA PRO A 295 -23.38 -16.72 -10.21
C PRO A 295 -22.78 -17.58 -9.08
N THR A 296 -21.89 -18.51 -9.44
CA THR A 296 -21.16 -19.35 -8.47
C THR A 296 -20.24 -18.52 -7.57
N LEU A 297 -19.56 -17.52 -8.13
CA LEU A 297 -18.67 -16.63 -7.38
C LEU A 297 -19.49 -15.65 -6.50
N LEU A 298 -20.61 -15.15 -7.02
CA LEU A 298 -21.56 -14.36 -6.22
C LEU A 298 -22.10 -15.16 -5.02
N ALA A 299 -22.44 -16.44 -5.22
CA ALA A 299 -22.91 -17.31 -4.15
C ALA A 299 -21.82 -17.57 -3.09
N GLN A 300 -20.56 -17.71 -3.50
CA GLN A 300 -19.42 -17.85 -2.59
C GLN A 300 -19.24 -16.63 -1.68
N PHE A 301 -19.49 -15.43 -2.20
CA PHE A 301 -19.36 -14.17 -1.45
C PHE A 301 -20.67 -13.63 -0.89
N ALA A 302 -21.75 -14.42 -0.96
CA ALA A 302 -23.02 -14.06 -0.35
C ALA A 302 -22.81 -13.72 1.13
N PRO A 303 -23.38 -12.61 1.63
CA PRO A 303 -23.25 -12.27 3.04
C PRO A 303 -23.75 -13.46 3.88
N PRO A 304 -23.07 -13.80 4.99
CA PRO A 304 -23.52 -14.88 5.85
C PRO A 304 -24.97 -14.62 6.23
N SER A 305 -25.83 -15.59 5.92
CA SER A 305 -27.26 -15.48 6.24
C SER A 305 -27.36 -15.24 7.74
N SER A 306 -27.70 -14.02 8.14
CA SER A 306 -27.91 -13.63 9.52
C SER A 306 -29.19 -14.29 10.02
N LEU A 307 -29.17 -15.61 10.13
CA LEU A 307 -30.18 -16.43 10.76
C LEU A 307 -30.14 -16.13 12.26
N GLY A 308 -30.77 -15.02 12.65
CA GLY A 308 -31.38 -14.90 13.97
C GLY A 308 -30.69 -14.03 15.02
N ARG A 309 -30.19 -12.83 14.70
CA ARG A 309 -30.28 -11.67 15.63
C ARG A 309 -29.71 -10.40 14.98
N PRO A 310 -30.42 -9.26 15.02
CA PRO A 310 -29.75 -7.98 14.78
C PRO A 310 -28.66 -7.78 15.83
N PRO A 311 -27.41 -7.47 15.45
CA PRO A 311 -26.38 -7.13 16.40
C PRO A 311 -26.81 -5.87 17.14
N THR A 312 -26.85 -5.94 18.47
CA THR A 312 -26.94 -4.77 19.34
C THR A 312 -25.88 -3.79 18.87
N ALA A 313 -26.29 -2.60 18.41
CA ALA A 313 -25.40 -1.62 17.81
C ALA A 313 -24.14 -1.44 18.68
N LEU A 314 -22.99 -1.88 18.17
CA LEU A 314 -21.70 -1.57 18.77
C LEU A 314 -21.59 -0.05 18.75
N ALA A 315 -21.76 0.57 19.91
CA ALA A 315 -21.47 1.97 20.11
C ALA A 315 -19.99 2.17 19.78
N TYR A 316 -19.73 2.77 18.62
CA TYR A 316 -18.43 3.34 18.31
C TYR A 316 -18.17 4.40 19.38
N ASN A 317 -17.30 4.09 20.34
CA ASN A 317 -16.80 5.06 21.29
C ASN A 317 -15.90 6.02 20.51
N GLU A 318 -16.46 7.09 19.94
CA GLU A 318 -15.67 8.28 19.67
C GLU A 318 -15.05 8.75 21.01
N PRO A 319 -13.76 9.09 21.06
CA PRO A 319 -13.18 9.71 22.24
C PRO A 319 -13.93 11.02 22.52
N ALA A 320 -14.63 11.06 23.64
CA ALA A 320 -15.45 12.18 24.08
C ALA A 320 -14.63 13.47 24.23
N SER A 321 -14.57 14.26 23.16
CA SER A 321 -14.07 15.62 23.23
C SER A 321 -15.20 16.55 23.64
N ARG A 322 -15.16 16.91 24.93
CA ARG A 322 -15.83 18.04 25.61
C ARG A 322 -16.78 18.90 24.76
N ARG A 323 -18.08 18.70 24.93
CA ARG A 323 -19.08 19.78 24.78
C ARG A 323 -19.91 19.90 26.05
N ASN A 324 -19.46 20.79 26.93
CA ASN A 324 -20.33 21.42 27.93
C ASN A 324 -20.93 22.65 27.27
N SER A 325 -22.21 22.60 26.88
CA SER A 325 -23.02 23.79 26.64
C SER A 325 -24.45 23.52 27.13
N PRO A 326 -25.04 24.39 27.96
CA PRO A 326 -26.36 24.19 28.53
C PRO A 326 -27.47 24.33 27.49
N THR A 327 -28.47 23.47 27.62
CA THR A 327 -29.67 23.34 26.81
C THR A 327 -30.63 24.53 27.01
N THR A 328 -31.03 25.19 25.92
CA THR A 328 -32.21 26.06 25.89
C THR A 328 -33.34 25.32 25.15
N PRO A 329 -34.57 25.24 25.69
CA PRO A 329 -35.67 24.51 25.07
C PRO A 329 -36.26 25.23 23.84
N PRO A 330 -36.81 24.50 22.84
CA PRO A 330 -37.30 25.07 21.60
C PRO A 330 -38.70 25.69 21.74
N VAL A 331 -38.87 26.85 21.08
CA VAL A 331 -40.15 27.55 20.89
C VAL A 331 -40.89 26.93 19.69
N PRO A 332 -42.23 26.73 19.77
CA PRO A 332 -43.02 26.13 18.68
C PRO A 332 -43.25 27.09 17.50
N PRO A 333 -43.35 26.59 16.25
CA PRO A 333 -43.55 27.43 15.08
C PRO A 333 -45.01 27.89 14.91
N LYS A 334 -45.16 29.18 14.57
CA LYS A 334 -46.41 29.81 14.13
C LYS A 334 -46.77 29.37 12.71
N THR A 335 -48.05 29.05 12.54
CA THR A 335 -48.73 28.73 11.30
C THR A 335 -49.14 29.96 10.48
N THR A 336 -49.59 29.68 9.24
CA THR A 336 -50.40 30.47 8.26
C THR A 336 -49.68 31.43 7.28
N PRO A 337 -50.23 31.71 6.07
CA PRO A 337 -50.95 30.87 5.10
C PRO A 337 -50.47 31.01 3.62
N SER A 338 -51.07 30.15 2.79
CA SER A 338 -51.00 30.00 1.32
C SER A 338 -51.53 31.20 0.49
N ALA A 339 -50.92 31.44 -0.69
CA ALA A 339 -51.55 31.44 -2.03
C ALA A 339 -50.93 32.44 -3.02
N GLY A 340 -50.67 32.00 -4.27
CA GLY A 340 -50.45 32.89 -5.42
C GLY A 340 -49.65 32.26 -6.58
N PRO A 341 -50.19 32.16 -7.81
CA PRO A 341 -49.69 31.25 -8.85
C PRO A 341 -48.70 31.91 -9.83
N GLY A 342 -47.72 31.13 -10.32
CA GLY A 342 -46.74 31.59 -11.30
C GLY A 342 -46.35 30.51 -12.30
N ARG A 343 -46.86 30.69 -13.52
CA ARG A 343 -46.58 30.03 -14.82
C ARG A 343 -45.16 29.44 -15.04
N SER A 344 -45.18 28.20 -15.55
CA SER A 344 -44.53 27.70 -16.77
C SER A 344 -43.29 28.42 -17.31
N ASP A 345 -42.15 27.71 -17.34
CA ASP A 345 -41.43 27.30 -18.55
C ASP A 345 -39.98 26.96 -18.22
N SER A 346 -39.66 25.66 -18.14
CA SER A 346 -38.26 25.19 -18.25
C SER A 346 -38.27 23.75 -18.71
N ALA A 347 -37.98 23.56 -20.00
CA ALA A 347 -37.72 22.27 -20.61
C ALA A 347 -36.66 21.52 -19.80
N SER A 348 -37.04 20.34 -19.31
CA SER A 348 -36.14 19.38 -18.69
C SER A 348 -35.17 18.85 -19.75
N ALA A 349 -33.97 19.44 -19.82
CA ALA A 349 -32.79 18.78 -20.33
C ALA A 349 -32.46 17.62 -19.37
N GLN A 350 -33.08 16.46 -19.61
CA GLN A 350 -32.67 15.21 -19.03
C GLN A 350 -31.24 14.94 -19.52
N SER A 351 -30.28 15.18 -18.62
CA SER A 351 -28.89 14.78 -18.75
C SER A 351 -28.86 13.28 -19.06
N ALA A 352 -28.54 12.95 -20.31
CA ALA A 352 -28.25 11.62 -20.77
C ALA A 352 -26.88 11.22 -20.20
N PHE A 353 -26.87 10.72 -18.97
CA PHE A 353 -25.70 10.07 -18.38
C PHE A 353 -26.16 8.92 -17.47
N THR A 354 -26.86 7.97 -18.08
CA THR A 354 -27.22 6.69 -17.45
C THR A 354 -26.76 5.56 -18.36
N GLY A 355 -25.68 4.89 -17.97
CA GLY A 355 -25.35 3.52 -18.40
C GLY A 355 -24.72 3.37 -19.80
N SER A 356 -23.65 2.56 -19.85
CA SER A 356 -23.03 1.92 -21.02
C SER A 356 -22.06 2.68 -21.95
N SER A 357 -21.88 4.01 -21.86
CA SER A 357 -21.06 4.76 -22.85
C SER A 357 -19.75 5.39 -22.35
N ALA A 358 -19.29 5.12 -21.12
CA ALA A 358 -17.99 5.60 -20.65
C ALA A 358 -16.86 5.06 -21.57
N GLY A 359 -16.39 5.91 -22.51
CA GLY A 359 -15.36 5.60 -23.51
C GLY A 359 -15.82 5.53 -24.97
N ARG A 360 -17.12 5.55 -25.30
CA ARG A 360 -17.60 5.49 -26.71
C ARG A 360 -17.95 6.85 -27.33
N ASP A 361 -18.45 7.81 -26.55
CA ASP A 361 -18.95 9.09 -27.08
C ASP A 361 -17.98 10.27 -26.84
N TYR A 362 -16.68 10.05 -26.99
CA TYR A 362 -15.77 11.17 -27.21
C TYR A 362 -15.82 11.56 -28.69
N PRO A 363 -16.08 12.83 -29.04
CA PRO A 363 -16.12 13.25 -30.44
C PRO A 363 -14.72 13.19 -31.07
N THR A 364 -14.33 12.01 -31.55
CA THR A 364 -13.22 11.86 -32.47
C THR A 364 -13.71 12.26 -33.85
N GLY A 365 -13.46 13.50 -34.27
CA GLY A 365 -13.75 13.85 -35.68
C GLY A 365 -13.92 15.30 -36.08
N ARG A 366 -13.83 16.28 -35.16
CA ARG A 366 -13.76 17.70 -35.57
C ARG A 366 -12.69 18.43 -34.80
N SER A 367 -11.50 18.51 -35.38
CA SER A 367 -10.53 19.54 -35.02
C SER A 367 -11.15 20.90 -35.37
N PRO A 368 -11.30 21.84 -34.43
CA PRO A 368 -11.52 23.23 -34.80
C PRO A 368 -10.28 23.71 -35.57
N ALA A 369 -10.50 24.37 -36.71
CA ALA A 369 -9.42 25.07 -37.40
C ALA A 369 -9.04 26.27 -36.53
N TYR A 370 -7.93 26.15 -35.78
CA TYR A 370 -7.38 27.31 -35.08
C TYR A 370 -6.42 28.05 -36.01
N GLU A 371 -6.73 29.33 -36.16
CA GLU A 371 -5.93 30.33 -36.83
C GLU A 371 -4.59 30.50 -36.08
N THR A 372 -3.50 30.38 -36.82
CA THR A 372 -2.14 30.58 -36.31
C THR A 372 -1.99 32.03 -35.87
N VAL A 373 -2.10 32.29 -34.56
CA VAL A 373 -1.74 33.61 -34.02
C VAL A 373 -0.22 33.75 -34.14
N ALA A 374 0.20 34.59 -35.07
CA ALA A 374 1.59 34.91 -35.32
C ALA A 374 2.27 35.42 -34.04
N SER A 375 3.46 34.87 -33.79
CA SER A 375 4.39 35.24 -32.73
C SER A 375 4.56 36.75 -32.62
N ARG A 376 4.04 37.36 -31.55
CA ARG A 376 4.39 38.74 -31.20
C ARG A 376 5.79 38.77 -30.61
N SER A 377 6.66 39.51 -31.27
CA SER A 377 8.02 39.80 -30.88
C SER A 377 8.11 40.34 -29.45
N ARG A 378 9.01 39.73 -28.70
CA ARG A 378 9.49 40.08 -27.36
C ARG A 378 9.87 41.56 -27.30
N THR A 379 9.08 42.37 -26.60
CA THR A 379 9.46 43.73 -26.18
C THR A 379 10.20 43.65 -24.85
N GLU A 380 11.24 44.46 -24.70
CA GLU A 380 12.13 44.54 -23.53
C GLU A 380 11.38 44.75 -22.19
N PRO A 381 11.93 44.25 -21.07
CA PRO A 381 11.35 44.49 -19.76
C PRO A 381 11.56 45.96 -19.34
N PRO A 382 10.55 46.63 -18.74
CA PRO A 382 10.74 47.97 -18.19
C PRO A 382 11.63 47.93 -16.94
N ALA A 383 12.39 49.03 -16.78
CA ALA A 383 13.37 49.24 -15.72
C ALA A 383 12.79 49.09 -14.30
N SER A 384 13.63 48.55 -13.41
CA SER A 384 13.36 48.34 -11.99
C SER A 384 12.91 49.63 -11.28
N PRO A 385 11.91 49.56 -10.39
CA PRO A 385 11.51 50.70 -9.56
C PRO A 385 12.58 51.04 -8.50
N PRO A 386 12.63 52.30 -8.02
CA PRO A 386 13.65 52.76 -7.08
C PRO A 386 13.49 52.12 -5.69
N ILE A 387 14.65 51.91 -5.07
CA ILE A 387 14.85 51.35 -3.73
C ILE A 387 14.07 52.15 -2.68
N ARG A 388 13.15 51.47 -2.00
CA ARG A 388 12.41 51.99 -0.85
C ARG A 388 13.34 52.00 0.36
N GLN A 389 13.58 53.18 0.94
CA GLN A 389 14.33 53.33 2.19
C GLN A 389 13.66 52.55 3.33
N GLU A 390 14.41 51.66 3.97
CA GLU A 390 13.98 50.92 5.15
C GLU A 390 13.88 51.85 6.36
N ARG A 391 12.75 51.75 7.06
CA ARG A 391 12.50 52.40 8.35
C ARG A 391 13.28 51.64 9.44
N PRO A 392 13.98 52.30 10.37
CA PRO A 392 14.67 51.61 11.46
C PRO A 392 13.69 50.88 12.37
N ALA A 393 14.06 49.66 12.76
CA ALA A 393 13.29 48.78 13.64
C ALA A 393 13.17 49.36 15.07
N PRO A 394 12.01 49.20 15.74
CA PRO A 394 11.85 49.60 17.13
C PRO A 394 12.63 48.65 18.07
N GLN A 395 13.29 49.25 19.07
CA GLN A 395 14.03 48.55 20.12
C GLN A 395 13.12 47.63 20.96
N PRO A 396 13.58 46.42 21.33
CA PRO A 396 12.80 45.52 22.19
C PRO A 396 12.82 45.98 23.66
N ALA A 397 11.64 46.03 24.25
CA ALA A 397 11.41 46.30 25.66
C ALA A 397 11.91 45.15 26.57
N ALA A 398 12.33 45.53 27.78
CA ALA A 398 12.95 44.69 28.79
C ALA A 398 12.08 43.50 29.26
N LYS A 399 12.74 42.36 29.50
CA LYS A 399 12.16 41.13 30.09
C LYS A 399 11.75 41.36 31.57
N PRO A 400 10.58 40.88 32.00
CA PRO A 400 10.23 40.78 33.42
C PRO A 400 10.98 39.60 34.11
N PRO A 401 11.23 39.69 35.42
CA PRO A 401 12.00 38.70 36.17
C PRO A 401 11.21 37.40 36.42
N ALA A 402 11.95 36.29 36.47
CA ALA A 402 11.43 34.95 36.70
C ALA A 402 10.99 34.72 38.17
N PRO A 403 9.93 33.93 38.42
CA PRO A 403 9.49 33.58 39.76
C PRO A 403 10.40 32.53 40.41
N GLN A 404 10.65 32.72 41.72
CA GLN A 404 11.45 31.88 42.59
C GLN A 404 10.79 30.52 42.84
N SER A 405 11.58 29.45 42.75
CA SER A 405 11.20 28.09 43.14
C SER A 405 11.33 27.89 44.66
N THR A 406 10.31 27.30 45.27
CA THR A 406 10.31 26.79 46.65
C THR A 406 10.84 25.35 46.71
N PRO A 407 11.53 24.95 47.79
CA PRO A 407 12.09 23.61 47.94
C PRO A 407 11.05 22.59 48.43
N PRO A 408 11.24 21.29 48.15
CA PRO A 408 10.32 20.24 48.59
C PRO A 408 10.51 19.91 50.08
N ARG A 409 9.37 19.71 50.74
CA ARG A 409 9.24 19.33 52.14
C ARG A 409 9.52 17.83 52.29
N ASN A 410 10.40 17.52 53.22
CA ASN A 410 10.89 16.20 53.57
C ASN A 410 10.11 15.74 54.81
N ASP A 411 9.22 14.74 54.68
CA ASP A 411 8.58 14.12 55.85
C ASP A 411 8.78 12.61 55.76
N SER A 412 9.52 12.11 56.74
CA SER A 412 9.78 10.70 57.01
C SER A 412 9.07 10.31 58.30
N GLN A 413 8.64 9.04 58.36
CA GLN A 413 8.48 8.19 59.57
C GLN A 413 7.22 8.34 60.44
N GLN A 414 6.42 7.27 60.43
CA GLN A 414 6.10 6.44 61.62
C GLN A 414 5.48 5.11 61.14
N SER A 415 6.22 4.00 61.08
CA SER A 415 6.32 2.93 62.10
C SER A 415 5.02 2.48 62.77
N THR A 416 4.55 1.28 62.42
CA THR A 416 4.03 0.33 63.41
C THR A 416 4.29 -1.11 62.95
N GLN A 417 5.07 -1.84 63.75
CA GLN A 417 5.26 -3.29 63.70
C GLN A 417 4.03 -3.97 64.31
N LEU A 418 3.65 -5.16 63.82
CA LEU A 418 3.32 -6.31 64.68
C LEU A 418 3.16 -7.63 63.89
N ALA A 419 4.01 -8.58 64.28
CA ALA A 419 3.83 -10.03 64.44
C ALA A 419 3.26 -10.92 63.33
N SER A 420 4.18 -11.69 62.75
CA SER A 420 4.21 -13.14 62.54
C SER A 420 3.03 -14.00 63.05
N ALA A 421 2.48 -14.83 62.17
CA ALA A 421 2.06 -16.18 62.49
C ALA A 421 2.14 -17.09 61.24
N ALA A 422 2.90 -18.18 61.38
CA ALA A 422 3.09 -19.22 60.40
C ALA A 422 1.81 -20.04 60.14
N ARG A 423 1.61 -20.49 58.89
CA ARG A 423 0.73 -21.62 58.59
C ARG A 423 1.29 -22.43 57.42
N GLU A 424 1.50 -23.71 57.71
CA GLU A 424 1.94 -24.78 56.83
C GLU A 424 0.97 -25.05 55.66
N PRO A 425 1.46 -25.68 54.57
CA PRO A 425 0.68 -25.94 53.37
C PRO A 425 -0.15 -27.23 53.48
N LYS A 426 -1.46 -27.14 53.18
CA LYS A 426 -2.30 -28.31 52.94
C LYS A 426 -2.13 -28.81 51.51
N SER A 427 -1.68 -30.05 51.40
CA SER A 427 -1.60 -30.89 50.21
C SER A 427 -2.96 -31.08 49.52
N SER A 428 -3.01 -30.83 48.21
CA SER A 428 -4.11 -31.21 47.33
C SER A 428 -3.90 -32.65 46.79
N PRO A 429 -4.94 -33.49 46.73
CA PRO A 429 -4.84 -34.86 46.20
C PRO A 429 -4.85 -34.91 44.65
N PRO A 430 -4.33 -35.98 44.03
CA PRO A 430 -4.26 -36.14 42.59
C PRO A 430 -5.61 -36.46 41.94
N PRO A 431 -5.85 -36.10 40.66
CA PRO A 431 -7.07 -36.44 39.96
C PRO A 431 -7.12 -37.92 39.56
N ALA A 432 -8.29 -38.52 39.77
CA ALA A 432 -8.60 -39.90 39.49
C ALA A 432 -8.52 -40.25 37.99
N THR A 433 -7.91 -41.40 37.73
CA THR A 433 -7.95 -42.18 36.48
C THR A 433 -9.38 -42.47 36.03
N ARG A 434 -9.76 -41.97 34.84
CA ARG A 434 -10.96 -42.40 34.14
C ARG A 434 -10.64 -43.63 33.28
N THR A 435 -11.26 -44.73 33.66
CA THR A 435 -11.28 -46.03 32.97
C THR A 435 -12.15 -45.97 31.71
N ASN A 436 -11.62 -46.48 30.60
CA ASN A 436 -12.35 -46.77 29.36
C ASN A 436 -13.34 -47.94 29.56
N PRO A 437 -14.55 -47.90 28.98
CA PRO A 437 -15.34 -49.10 28.75
C PRO A 437 -15.01 -49.78 27.40
N PRO A 438 -15.22 -51.12 27.29
CA PRO A 438 -14.74 -51.97 26.19
C PRO A 438 -15.64 -51.96 24.93
N PRO A 439 -15.12 -52.46 23.78
CA PRO A 439 -15.88 -52.56 22.54
C PRO A 439 -16.64 -53.89 22.44
N SER A 440 -17.90 -53.82 22.03
CA SER A 440 -18.76 -54.93 21.64
C SER A 440 -19.93 -54.29 20.86
N SER A 441 -20.40 -54.70 19.68
CA SER A 441 -20.23 -55.91 18.87
C SER A 441 -20.99 -55.68 17.56
N ALA A 442 -20.63 -56.47 16.53
CA ALA A 442 -21.49 -56.97 15.43
C ALA A 442 -22.11 -55.95 14.46
N VAL A 443 -21.58 -55.83 13.22
CA VAL A 443 -21.96 -56.65 12.04
C VAL A 443 -23.45 -56.54 11.67
N LYS A 444 -23.73 -55.71 10.66
CA LYS A 444 -24.70 -55.98 9.60
C LYS A 444 -24.14 -55.47 8.27
N GLN A 445 -23.52 -56.37 7.53
CA GLN A 445 -23.30 -56.21 6.10
C GLN A 445 -24.66 -56.36 5.40
N VAL A 446 -25.14 -55.28 4.80
CA VAL A 446 -26.22 -55.34 3.81
C VAL A 446 -25.56 -55.37 2.45
N ALA A 447 -25.76 -56.48 1.76
CA ALA A 447 -25.36 -56.69 0.38
C ALA A 447 -26.05 -55.65 -0.53
N GLN A 448 -25.25 -54.88 -1.26
CA GLN A 448 -25.73 -54.12 -2.41
C GLN A 448 -25.19 -54.80 -3.67
N LYS A 449 -26.15 -55.39 -4.39
CA LYS A 449 -25.98 -56.19 -5.59
C LYS A 449 -26.36 -55.34 -6.79
N ASP A 450 -25.44 -55.29 -7.76
CA ASP A 450 -25.58 -55.04 -9.19
C ASP A 450 -26.28 -53.76 -9.71
N ALA A 451 -25.49 -52.88 -10.34
CA ALA A 451 -25.82 -52.29 -11.65
C ALA A 451 -24.56 -51.70 -12.30
N ALA A 452 -23.88 -52.54 -13.09
CA ALA A 452 -22.80 -52.11 -13.98
C ALA A 452 -23.33 -51.14 -15.04
N SER A 453 -23.06 -49.85 -14.85
CA SER A 453 -23.30 -48.82 -15.86
C SER A 453 -21.99 -48.58 -16.61
N LYS A 454 -21.98 -48.93 -17.90
CA LYS A 454 -20.88 -48.62 -18.84
C LYS A 454 -20.48 -47.14 -18.74
N PRO A 455 -19.18 -46.80 -18.67
CA PRO A 455 -18.76 -45.42 -18.84
C PRO A 455 -19.06 -44.96 -20.27
N PRO A 456 -19.57 -43.73 -20.49
CA PRO A 456 -19.72 -43.18 -21.82
C PRO A 456 -18.32 -43.04 -22.45
N GLN A 457 -18.18 -43.59 -23.65
CA GLN A 457 -17.00 -43.38 -24.50
C GLN A 457 -16.83 -41.88 -24.73
N ALA A 458 -15.68 -41.35 -24.32
CA ALA A 458 -15.26 -40.02 -24.71
C ALA A 458 -15.12 -40.00 -26.25
N GLU A 459 -15.95 -39.20 -26.91
CA GLU A 459 -15.77 -38.87 -28.32
C GLU A 459 -14.39 -38.24 -28.50
N GLN A 460 -13.57 -38.86 -29.35
CA GLN A 460 -12.34 -38.26 -29.82
C GLN A 460 -12.68 -36.98 -30.61
N PRO A 461 -12.05 -35.83 -30.32
CA PRO A 461 -12.25 -34.63 -31.11
C PRO A 461 -11.78 -34.87 -32.54
N LYS A 462 -12.66 -34.56 -33.51
CA LYS A 462 -12.37 -34.59 -34.94
C LYS A 462 -11.13 -33.74 -35.25
N PRO A 463 -10.23 -34.20 -36.13
CA PRO A 463 -9.08 -33.41 -36.56
C PRO A 463 -9.55 -32.16 -37.30
N TRP A 464 -9.13 -31.00 -36.80
CA TRP A 464 -9.39 -29.69 -37.41
C TRP A 464 -8.68 -29.64 -38.77
N LYS A 465 -9.43 -29.41 -39.85
CA LYS A 465 -8.87 -29.17 -41.18
C LYS A 465 -8.15 -27.82 -41.17
N ALA A 466 -6.85 -27.85 -41.44
CA ALA A 466 -6.05 -26.66 -41.71
C ALA A 466 -6.41 -26.13 -43.11
N SER A 467 -7.08 -24.99 -43.16
CA SER A 467 -7.19 -24.20 -44.38
C SER A 467 -7.47 -22.74 -44.02
N GLU A 468 -6.41 -22.01 -43.67
CA GLU A 468 -6.22 -20.59 -43.99
C GLU A 468 -4.77 -20.19 -43.64
N PRO A 469 -4.06 -19.45 -44.52
CA PRO A 469 -2.68 -19.07 -44.29
C PRO A 469 -2.56 -18.02 -43.17
N PRO A 470 -1.46 -18.03 -42.39
CA PRO A 470 -1.24 -17.06 -41.34
C PRO A 470 -1.11 -15.64 -41.92
N MET A 471 -1.88 -14.72 -41.34
CA MET A 471 -1.74 -13.28 -41.57
C MET A 471 -0.30 -12.83 -41.22
N PRO A 472 0.30 -11.92 -42.00
CA PRO A 472 1.65 -11.45 -41.74
C PRO A 472 1.68 -10.69 -40.41
N MET A 473 2.54 -11.16 -39.51
CA MET A 473 2.95 -10.45 -38.30
C MET A 473 3.44 -9.06 -38.70
N TYR A 474 2.75 -8.01 -38.24
CA TYR A 474 3.26 -6.65 -38.29
C TYR A 474 4.51 -6.57 -37.42
N ALA A 475 5.68 -6.63 -38.06
CA ALA A 475 6.93 -6.24 -37.42
C ALA A 475 6.78 -4.78 -36.96
N GLY A 476 6.96 -4.56 -35.65
CA GLY A 476 6.93 -3.23 -35.06
C GLY A 476 7.83 -2.28 -35.84
N ARG A 477 7.31 -1.10 -36.16
CA ARG A 477 8.08 -0.04 -36.83
C ARG A 477 9.37 0.21 -36.03
N PRO A 478 10.56 0.18 -36.67
CA PRO A 478 11.78 0.58 -36.00
C PRO A 478 11.64 2.04 -35.56
N VAL A 479 11.92 2.28 -34.28
CA VAL A 479 12.05 3.63 -33.71
C VAL A 479 12.98 4.42 -34.63
N SER A 480 12.52 5.57 -35.10
CA SER A 480 13.30 6.34 -36.08
C SER A 480 14.67 6.67 -35.49
N ARG A 481 15.72 6.63 -36.31
CA ARG A 481 17.09 6.98 -35.90
C ARG A 481 17.14 8.34 -35.16
N ASN A 482 16.26 9.26 -35.51
CA ASN A 482 16.14 10.57 -34.87
C ASN A 482 15.57 10.51 -33.45
N GLU A 483 14.67 9.57 -33.17
CA GLU A 483 14.08 9.37 -31.85
C GLU A 483 15.04 8.60 -30.93
N ALA A 484 15.80 7.65 -31.45
CA ALA A 484 16.90 7.01 -30.73
C ALA A 484 18.00 8.02 -30.34
N LEU A 485 18.35 8.95 -31.24
CA LEU A 485 19.33 10.01 -30.96
C LEU A 485 18.82 11.02 -29.93
N ARG A 486 17.53 11.39 -29.96
CA ARG A 486 16.92 12.25 -28.93
C ARG A 486 16.94 11.61 -27.55
N ASN A 487 16.62 10.31 -27.48
CA ASN A 487 16.65 9.56 -26.22
C ASN A 487 18.08 9.38 -25.68
N ALA A 488 19.08 9.23 -26.57
CA ALA A 488 20.49 9.21 -26.18
C ALA A 488 20.96 10.57 -25.63
N ALA A 489 20.60 11.68 -26.29
CA ALA A 489 20.95 13.02 -25.86
C ALA A 489 20.32 13.39 -24.50
N ALA A 490 19.06 12.98 -24.26
CA ALA A 490 18.40 13.19 -22.97
C ALA A 490 19.07 12.39 -21.83
N ARG A 491 19.56 11.18 -22.11
CA ARG A 491 20.32 10.38 -21.13
C ARG A 491 21.68 11.01 -20.81
N GLU A 492 22.37 11.53 -21.82
CA GLU A 492 23.66 12.19 -21.63
C GLU A 492 23.52 13.50 -20.85
N ALA A 493 22.46 14.29 -21.09
CA ALA A 493 22.15 15.49 -20.33
C ALA A 493 21.89 15.18 -18.84
N ASN A 494 21.08 14.14 -18.55
CA ASN A 494 20.81 13.72 -17.17
C ASN A 494 22.06 13.18 -16.45
N GLN A 495 22.97 12.52 -17.17
CA GLN A 495 24.24 12.04 -16.61
C GLN A 495 25.21 13.18 -16.31
N ARG A 496 25.27 14.21 -17.17
CA ARG A 496 26.08 15.42 -16.91
C ARG A 496 25.57 16.20 -15.71
N GLU A 497 24.25 16.35 -15.57
CA GLU A 497 23.66 17.02 -14.41
C GLU A 497 23.90 16.25 -13.10
N ALA A 498 23.92 14.91 -13.15
CA ALA A 498 24.28 14.07 -12.00
C ALA A 498 25.78 14.17 -11.64
N ALA A 499 26.66 14.29 -12.63
CA ALA A 499 28.10 14.45 -12.43
C ALA A 499 28.46 15.83 -11.84
N ASP A 500 27.80 16.90 -12.29
CA ASP A 500 28.00 18.26 -11.77
C ASP A 500 27.51 18.41 -10.32
N ARG A 501 26.50 17.64 -9.91
CA ARG A 501 26.07 17.59 -8.50
C ARG A 501 27.02 16.78 -7.59
N SER A 502 27.90 15.96 -8.17
CA SER A 502 28.85 15.12 -7.43
C SER A 502 30.21 15.77 -7.18
N SER A 503 30.55 16.89 -7.84
CA SER A 503 31.91 17.46 -7.81
C SER A 503 32.07 18.66 -6.87
N GLY A 504 31.02 19.08 -6.17
CA GLY A 504 31.02 20.28 -5.34
C GLY A 504 31.32 20.06 -3.86
N GLN A 505 32.46 19.47 -3.46
CA GLN A 505 33.02 19.73 -2.10
C GLN A 505 34.48 19.26 -1.89
N TYR A 506 35.27 20.17 -1.30
CA TYR A 506 36.62 20.06 -0.71
C TYR A 506 37.85 20.24 -1.62
N GLY A 507 38.18 21.51 -1.90
CA GLY A 507 39.56 21.95 -2.15
C GLY A 507 40.11 22.69 -0.94
N VAL A 508 41.02 22.07 -0.18
CA VAL A 508 41.89 22.75 0.81
C VAL A 508 43.33 22.55 0.35
N THR A 509 43.98 23.61 -0.10
CA THR A 509 45.42 23.67 -0.37
C THR A 509 46.18 24.15 0.86
N PRO A 510 47.38 23.62 1.16
CA PRO A 510 48.22 24.13 2.23
C PRO A 510 49.14 25.24 1.70
N SER A 511 49.15 26.39 2.38
CA SER A 511 50.17 27.42 2.19
C SER A 511 50.92 27.62 3.50
N SER A 512 52.24 27.47 3.42
CA SER A 512 53.23 27.71 4.46
C SER A 512 53.51 29.21 4.61
N GLY A 513 53.46 29.70 5.84
CA GLY A 513 53.88 31.06 6.18
C GLY A 513 54.02 31.23 7.69
N ARG A 514 55.21 31.63 8.14
CA ARG A 514 55.70 31.65 9.52
C ARG A 514 55.68 33.09 10.08
N MET A 515 55.51 33.23 11.40
CA MET A 515 55.81 34.38 12.30
C MET A 515 54.65 35.37 12.61
N PRO A 516 54.70 36.16 13.72
CA PRO A 516 54.28 35.70 15.05
C PRO A 516 53.36 36.68 15.81
N GLY A 517 52.64 36.15 16.81
CA GLY A 517 52.30 36.85 18.05
C GLY A 517 51.23 37.96 18.00
N THR A 518 50.08 37.70 18.62
CA THR A 518 49.56 38.48 19.76
C THR A 518 48.22 37.89 20.22
N ALA A 519 48.06 37.85 21.54
CA ALA A 519 46.90 37.29 22.23
C ALA A 519 45.65 38.15 22.04
N ALA A 520 44.52 37.52 21.75
CA ALA A 520 43.19 38.10 21.96
C ALA A 520 42.15 36.99 22.16
N ALA A 521 41.25 37.23 23.11
CA ALA A 521 40.30 36.30 23.68
C ALA A 521 39.30 35.71 22.66
N ARG A 522 39.03 34.42 22.83
CA ARG A 522 38.10 33.61 22.03
C ARG A 522 36.68 33.76 22.60
N PRO A 523 35.67 34.21 21.84
CA PRO A 523 34.28 34.14 22.28
C PRO A 523 33.78 32.69 22.22
N SER A 524 33.10 32.26 23.27
CA SER A 524 32.39 31.00 23.41
C SER A 524 31.37 30.81 22.29
N GLN A 525 31.56 29.78 21.45
CA GLN A 525 30.54 29.28 20.54
C GLN A 525 29.43 28.55 21.32
N PRO A 526 28.15 28.73 20.96
CA PRO A 526 27.05 27.99 21.56
C PRO A 526 27.11 26.52 21.14
N ALA A 527 26.94 25.64 22.12
CA ALA A 527 26.86 24.20 21.93
C ALA A 527 25.68 23.85 21.00
N SER A 528 26.00 23.41 19.78
CA SER A 528 25.04 22.82 18.85
C SER A 528 24.54 21.49 19.40
N ALA A 529 23.27 21.46 19.79
CA ALA A 529 22.51 20.26 20.07
C ALA A 529 22.25 19.51 18.76
N SER A 530 23.21 18.69 18.32
CA SER A 530 23.05 17.75 17.20
C SER A 530 23.87 16.49 17.48
N ARG A 531 23.54 15.81 18.59
CA ARG A 531 24.05 14.47 18.95
C ARG A 531 22.99 13.69 19.73
N ALA A 532 21.92 13.34 19.04
CA ALA A 532 20.96 12.28 19.37
C ALA A 532 20.15 12.15 18.08
N PHE A 533 20.47 11.28 17.13
CA PHE A 533 20.13 9.87 17.13
C PHE A 533 21.06 9.17 16.12
N SER A 534 22.09 8.48 16.61
CA SER A 534 22.78 7.45 15.82
C SER A 534 23.14 6.24 16.68
N SER A 535 22.38 6.00 17.76
CA SER A 535 22.32 4.67 18.33
C SER A 535 21.40 3.87 17.41
N GLN A 536 21.99 3.16 16.44
CA GLN A 536 21.39 1.93 15.97
C GLN A 536 21.04 1.15 17.24
N THR A 537 19.76 1.09 17.59
CA THR A 537 19.27 0.32 18.73
C THR A 537 19.76 -1.09 18.47
N ARG A 538 20.78 -1.53 19.23
CA ARG A 538 21.29 -2.89 19.11
C ARG A 538 20.10 -3.79 19.44
N ALA A 539 19.55 -4.46 18.42
CA ALA A 539 18.45 -5.38 18.61
C ALA A 539 18.85 -6.39 19.70
N ASN A 540 17.97 -6.58 20.68
CA ASN A 540 18.25 -7.51 21.77
C ASN A 540 18.33 -8.92 21.18
N ARG A 541 19.32 -9.71 21.60
CA ARG A 541 19.44 -11.09 21.12
C ARG A 541 18.53 -12.00 21.93
N VAL A 542 17.90 -12.95 21.25
CA VAL A 542 17.12 -14.01 21.89
C VAL A 542 17.53 -15.37 21.36
N ASN A 543 17.50 -16.38 22.23
CA ASN A 543 17.85 -17.74 21.85
C ASN A 543 16.64 -18.43 21.21
N VAL A 544 16.88 -19.06 20.06
CA VAL A 544 15.93 -19.98 19.42
C VAL A 544 16.21 -21.38 19.96
N GLN A 545 15.22 -21.98 20.63
CA GLN A 545 15.29 -23.37 21.09
C GLN A 545 14.71 -24.28 20.00
N LEU A 546 15.53 -25.21 19.51
CA LEU A 546 15.11 -26.26 18.59
C LEU A 546 14.85 -27.55 19.37
N ASN A 547 13.62 -28.05 19.32
CA ASN A 547 13.26 -29.36 19.85
C ASN A 547 13.33 -30.38 18.70
N GLY A 548 14.44 -31.11 18.66
CA GLY A 548 14.80 -32.05 17.60
C GLY A 548 16.31 -31.98 17.28
N PRO A 549 16.88 -32.94 16.55
CA PRO A 549 18.28 -32.89 16.19
C PRO A 549 18.52 -31.75 15.18
N ALA A 550 19.59 -30.98 15.39
CA ALA A 550 20.00 -29.92 14.47
C ALA A 550 20.50 -30.45 13.12
N VAL A 551 20.67 -31.77 13.00
CA VAL A 551 21.02 -32.47 11.76
C VAL A 551 20.01 -33.60 11.54
N GLY A 552 19.42 -33.68 10.35
CA GLY A 552 18.49 -34.75 9.97
C GLY A 552 18.52 -35.03 8.47
N THR A 553 17.75 -35.99 7.99
CA THR A 553 17.58 -36.30 6.56
C THR A 553 16.23 -35.78 6.07
N SER A 554 16.16 -35.27 4.84
CA SER A 554 14.87 -34.86 4.27
C SER A 554 13.93 -36.07 4.13
N PRO A 555 12.65 -35.98 4.54
CA PRO A 555 12.03 -34.84 5.24
C PRO A 555 12.42 -34.80 6.73
N HIS A 556 12.88 -33.63 7.21
CA HIS A 556 13.32 -33.46 8.60
C HIS A 556 12.32 -32.63 9.41
N PHE A 557 11.76 -33.21 10.48
CA PHE A 557 10.81 -32.51 11.35
C PHE A 557 11.53 -31.76 12.47
N ILE A 558 11.23 -30.47 12.60
CA ILE A 558 11.72 -29.63 13.70
C ILE A 558 10.57 -28.95 14.44
N GLN A 559 10.76 -28.74 15.73
CA GLN A 559 9.98 -27.83 16.55
C GLN A 559 10.88 -26.68 16.99
N TYR A 560 10.35 -25.47 17.03
CA TYR A 560 11.11 -24.27 17.42
C TYR A 560 10.30 -23.39 18.37
N SER A 561 11.00 -22.70 19.26
CA SER A 561 10.42 -21.77 20.22
C SER A 561 11.44 -20.71 20.63
N VAL A 562 10.95 -19.60 21.18
CA VAL A 562 11.79 -18.52 21.71
C VAL A 562 11.99 -18.70 23.21
N ASP A 563 13.23 -18.53 23.69
CA ASP A 563 13.55 -18.46 25.12
C ASP A 563 13.44 -17.00 25.63
N LEU A 564 12.23 -16.60 26.01
CA LEU A 564 11.96 -15.30 26.64
C LEU A 564 11.17 -15.47 27.94
N PRO A 565 11.37 -14.58 28.93
CA PRO A 565 10.51 -14.51 30.10
C PRO A 565 9.02 -14.41 29.72
N ARG A 566 8.14 -15.08 30.47
CA ARG A 566 6.70 -15.14 30.18
C ARG A 566 6.07 -13.75 30.08
N GLU A 567 6.49 -12.82 30.93
CA GLU A 567 6.05 -11.42 30.90
C GLU A 567 6.36 -10.68 29.60
N LYS A 568 7.39 -11.11 28.85
CA LYS A 568 7.77 -10.55 27.55
C LYS A 568 7.06 -11.24 26.39
N LEU A 569 6.67 -12.50 26.55
CA LEU A 569 5.90 -13.24 25.54
C LEU A 569 4.43 -12.79 25.52
N GLU A 570 3.88 -12.34 26.64
CA GLU A 570 2.48 -11.94 26.74
C GLU A 570 2.20 -10.65 25.94
N GLY A 571 1.48 -10.81 24.82
CA GLY A 571 1.17 -9.72 23.90
C GLY A 571 2.34 -9.32 22.99
N ALA A 572 3.34 -10.19 22.82
CA ALA A 572 4.37 -10.02 21.80
C ALA A 572 3.90 -10.56 20.44
N ASP A 573 4.36 -9.90 19.38
CA ASP A 573 4.25 -10.37 18.00
C ASP A 573 5.49 -11.19 17.64
N PHE A 574 5.33 -12.30 16.92
CA PHE A 574 6.42 -13.14 16.45
C PHE A 574 6.46 -13.14 14.91
N LEU A 575 7.66 -13.24 14.36
CA LEU A 575 7.87 -13.44 12.94
C LEU A 575 8.96 -14.50 12.75
N TRP A 576 8.55 -15.74 12.54
CA TRP A 576 9.45 -16.86 12.27
C TRP A 576 9.75 -16.98 10.78
N LEU A 577 11.01 -17.22 10.44
CA LEU A 577 11.51 -17.34 9.07
C LEU A 577 12.43 -18.56 8.93
N ASP A 578 12.31 -19.32 7.84
CA ASP A 578 13.30 -20.30 7.36
C ASP A 578 14.01 -19.72 6.14
N ASN A 579 15.30 -19.41 6.25
CA ASN A 579 16.08 -18.79 5.19
C ASN A 579 15.44 -17.50 4.64
N GLY A 580 14.78 -16.73 5.52
CA GLY A 580 14.06 -15.50 5.16
C GLY A 580 12.63 -15.71 4.67
N VAL A 581 12.17 -16.96 4.53
CA VAL A 581 10.80 -17.30 4.13
C VAL A 581 9.93 -17.48 5.38
N TRP A 582 8.78 -16.81 5.41
CA TRP A 582 7.83 -16.86 6.53
C TRP A 582 7.39 -18.28 6.91
N LEU A 583 7.31 -18.54 8.23
CA LEU A 583 6.84 -19.79 8.81
C LEU A 583 5.51 -19.64 9.57
N ASN A 584 5.47 -18.79 10.60
CA ASN A 584 4.30 -18.43 11.40
C ASN A 584 4.61 -17.24 12.33
N ASP A 585 3.60 -16.82 13.08
CA ASP A 585 3.64 -15.70 14.04
C ASP A 585 3.31 -16.12 15.50
N GLU A 586 3.43 -17.40 15.82
CA GLU A 586 3.19 -17.92 17.16
C GLU A 586 4.49 -17.97 17.99
N PRO A 587 4.43 -17.96 19.34
CA PRO A 587 5.63 -18.09 20.18
C PRO A 587 6.41 -19.40 19.97
N ARG A 588 5.74 -20.41 19.40
CA ARG A 588 6.25 -21.75 19.13
C ARG A 588 5.67 -22.26 17.82
N GLY A 589 6.45 -23.05 17.09
CA GLY A 589 5.99 -23.66 15.85
C GLY A 589 6.64 -25.00 15.55
N HIS A 590 6.20 -25.62 14.47
CA HIS A 590 6.81 -26.82 13.91
C HIS A 590 6.95 -26.67 12.39
N LYS A 591 7.93 -27.36 11.80
CA LYS A 591 8.18 -27.34 10.35
C LYS A 591 8.76 -28.67 9.90
N ILE A 592 8.31 -29.15 8.74
CA ILE A 592 8.97 -30.24 7.99
C ILE A 592 9.86 -29.58 6.94
N LEU A 593 11.17 -29.80 7.04
CA LEU A 593 12.17 -29.34 6.09
C LEU A 593 12.37 -30.43 5.03
N THR A 594 11.80 -30.22 3.84
CA THR A 594 11.82 -31.18 2.74
C THR A 594 12.98 -30.98 1.77
N SER A 595 13.71 -29.87 1.88
CA SER A 595 14.87 -29.58 1.05
C SER A 595 16.15 -29.95 1.77
N PRO A 596 17.07 -30.72 1.16
CA PRO A 596 18.43 -30.86 1.67
C PRO A 596 19.15 -29.50 1.66
N GLY A 597 19.98 -29.23 2.67
CA GLY A 597 20.76 -28.00 2.79
C GLY A 597 20.81 -27.45 4.22
N HIS A 598 21.39 -26.25 4.34
CA HIS A 598 21.34 -25.47 5.58
C HIS A 598 20.05 -24.64 5.64
N HIS A 599 19.32 -24.77 6.74
CA HIS A 599 18.13 -23.99 7.06
C HIS A 599 18.43 -23.06 8.23
N ASN A 600 18.25 -21.77 8.02
CA ASN A 600 18.39 -20.76 9.06
C ASN A 600 17.01 -20.38 9.61
N ILE A 601 16.66 -20.97 10.75
CA ILE A 601 15.43 -20.70 11.47
C ILE A 601 15.64 -19.45 12.32
N SER A 602 15.07 -18.33 11.90
CA SER A 602 15.21 -17.04 12.56
C SER A 602 13.87 -16.52 13.07
N VAL A 603 13.92 -15.66 14.08
CA VAL A 603 12.76 -15.04 14.69
C VAL A 603 13.00 -13.56 14.95
N ILE A 604 12.00 -12.75 14.68
CA ILE A 604 11.88 -11.38 15.21
C ILE A 604 10.71 -11.38 16.18
N VAL A 605 10.95 -10.88 17.40
CA VAL A 605 9.91 -10.73 18.43
C VAL A 605 9.77 -9.26 18.77
N VAL A 606 8.58 -8.71 18.66
CA VAL A 606 8.28 -7.34 19.10
C VAL A 606 7.37 -7.44 20.30
N THR A 607 7.91 -7.09 21.45
CA THR A 607 7.17 -7.14 22.72
C THR A 607 6.17 -5.99 22.83
N ARG A 608 5.21 -6.10 23.75
CA ARG A 608 4.18 -5.06 23.99
C ARG A 608 4.77 -3.67 24.29
N ASP A 609 5.96 -3.62 24.87
CA ASP A 609 6.72 -2.39 25.12
C ASP A 609 7.58 -1.93 23.93
N ASP A 610 7.29 -2.43 22.73
CA ASP A 610 7.96 -2.09 21.46
C ASP A 610 9.47 -2.40 21.47
N VAL A 611 9.89 -3.35 22.31
CA VAL A 611 11.28 -3.83 22.35
C VAL A 611 11.41 -4.99 21.37
N GLU A 612 12.29 -4.82 20.40
CA GLU A 612 12.62 -5.81 19.38
C GLU A 612 13.71 -6.77 19.86
N TYR A 613 13.45 -8.07 19.71
CA TYR A 613 14.39 -9.16 19.89
C TYR A 613 14.61 -9.91 18.58
N ARG A 614 15.85 -10.33 18.32
CA ARG A 614 16.22 -11.15 17.16
C ARG A 614 16.98 -12.40 17.59
N GLY A 615 16.58 -13.55 17.04
CA GLY A 615 17.22 -14.83 17.28
C GLY A 615 17.34 -15.65 16.01
N ASN A 616 18.30 -16.57 15.97
CA ASN A 616 18.39 -17.56 14.90
C ASN A 616 19.02 -18.87 15.38
N ALA A 617 18.74 -19.95 14.64
CA ALA A 617 19.34 -21.27 14.80
C ALA A 617 19.48 -21.95 13.43
N THR A 618 20.54 -22.72 13.23
CA THR A 618 20.79 -23.42 11.96
C THR A 618 20.46 -24.90 12.10
N VAL A 619 19.77 -25.45 11.09
CA VAL A 619 19.47 -26.88 10.93
C VAL A 619 20.10 -27.37 9.64
N GLN A 620 20.82 -28.49 9.69
CA GLN A 620 21.32 -29.19 8.50
C GLN A 620 20.36 -30.31 8.11
N VAL A 621 19.88 -30.27 6.88
CA VAL A 621 19.10 -31.35 6.28
C VAL A 621 19.96 -32.03 5.23
N LEU A 622 20.16 -33.33 5.39
CA LEU A 622 20.93 -34.18 4.48
C LEU A 622 19.99 -34.76 3.42
N GLU A 623 20.56 -35.09 2.26
CA GLU A 623 19.83 -35.88 1.27
C GLU A 623 19.43 -37.24 1.86
N PRO A 624 18.24 -37.76 1.50
CA PRO A 624 17.85 -39.11 1.85
C PRO A 624 18.89 -40.08 1.27
N GLY A 625 19.46 -40.97 2.09
CA GLY A 625 20.40 -41.97 1.61
C GLY A 625 19.75 -42.90 0.57
N PRO A 626 20.53 -43.57 -0.30
CA PRO A 626 20.00 -44.43 -1.37
C PRO A 626 19.11 -45.60 -0.90
N GLY A 627 18.98 -45.84 0.41
CA GLY A 627 18.09 -46.83 1.01
C GLY A 627 16.80 -46.29 1.66
N SER A 628 16.55 -44.97 1.68
CA SER A 628 15.40 -44.38 2.38
C SER A 628 14.18 -44.12 1.47
N ALA A 629 14.13 -44.70 0.28
CA ALA A 629 13.11 -44.42 -0.73
C ALA A 629 11.72 -45.08 -0.49
N ALA A 630 11.37 -45.49 0.72
CA ALA A 630 10.09 -46.14 0.99
C ALA A 630 9.62 -45.94 2.43
N TYR A 631 9.02 -44.79 2.73
CA TYR A 631 8.05 -44.64 3.83
C TYR A 631 7.02 -43.54 3.51
#